data_AF-A0A2V1B642-F1
#
_entry.id   AF-A0A2V1B642-F1
#
_cell.length_a   1.000
_cell.length_b   1.000
_cell.length_c   1.000
_cell.angle_alpha   90.00
_cell.angle_beta   90.00
_cell.angle_gamma   90.00
#
_symmetry.space_group_name_H-M   'P 1'
#
loop_
_entity.id
_entity.type
_entity.pdbx_description
1 polymer ?
#
loop_
_entity_poly.entity_id
_entity_poly.type
_entity_poly.pdbx_seq_one_letter_code
_entity_poly.pdbx_strand_id
1 'polypeptide(L)'
;MTSFSPIPSYVLGTFFALSGIISFLSPTTEYKIFGFPLPTTPVAPSPSASSASTPPTPQISPYVYAKGIRDLTYGLTVFIFQLQGQEPAITTFTCIVCLAGFVDGVLVWRFGGGWQGKAMDHWGAVTVLGSWAM
;
A
#
# COMPACT_ATOMS: atom_id res chain seq x y z
N MET A 1 11.89 -30.90 10.02
CA MET A 1 11.81 -29.43 10.17
C MET A 1 12.49 -28.84 8.95
N THR A 2 11.71 -28.28 8.02
CA THR A 2 12.30 -27.49 6.92
C THR A 2 12.85 -26.21 7.57
N SER A 3 14.14 -25.93 7.37
CA SER A 3 14.70 -24.67 7.84
C SER A 3 14.09 -23.56 6.99
N PHE A 4 13.14 -22.80 7.55
CA PHE A 4 12.70 -21.56 6.94
C PHE A 4 13.92 -20.65 6.79
N SER A 5 14.17 -20.18 5.57
CA SER A 5 15.11 -19.08 5.40
C SER A 5 14.43 -17.83 5.95
N PRO A 6 15.08 -17.07 6.85
CA PRO A 6 14.48 -15.85 7.40
C PRO A 6 14.52 -14.67 6.41
N ILE A 7 15.25 -14.83 5.30
CA ILE A 7 15.46 -13.77 4.30
C ILE A 7 14.13 -13.22 3.75
N PRO A 8 13.15 -14.05 3.31
CA PRO A 8 11.90 -13.53 2.77
C PRO A 8 11.09 -12.77 3.82
N SER A 9 11.09 -13.20 5.09
CA SER A 9 10.46 -12.47 6.19
C SER A 9 11.07 -11.08 6.39
N TYR A 10 12.40 -10.96 6.36
CA TYR A 10 13.07 -9.66 6.45
C TYR A 10 12.79 -8.77 5.25
N VAL A 11 12.75 -9.34 4.04
CA VAL A 11 12.39 -8.60 2.81
C VAL A 11 10.96 -8.08 2.92
N LEU A 12 10.02 -8.94 3.33
CA LEU A 12 8.61 -8.60 3.50
C LEU A 12 8.43 -7.51 4.57
N GLY A 13 9.03 -7.71 5.74
CA GLY A 13 8.99 -6.76 6.85
C GLY A 13 9.54 -5.39 6.45
N THR A 14 10.69 -5.38 5.75
CA THR A 14 11.32 -4.15 5.25
C THR A 14 10.45 -3.44 4.23
N PHE A 15 9.89 -4.18 3.26
CA PHE A 15 9.04 -3.62 2.22
C PHE A 15 7.84 -2.86 2.84
N PHE A 16 7.12 -3.50 3.76
CA PHE A 16 5.96 -2.90 4.41
C PHE A 16 6.33 -1.74 5.33
N ALA A 17 7.40 -1.87 6.12
CA ALA A 17 7.87 -0.78 6.98
C ALA A 17 8.26 0.46 6.16
N LEU A 18 8.99 0.27 5.05
CA LEU A 18 9.40 1.37 4.18
C LEU A 18 8.21 1.99 3.44
N SER A 19 7.26 1.21 2.93
CA SER A 19 6.03 1.76 2.32
C SER A 19 5.24 2.61 3.33
N GLY A 20 5.14 2.13 4.58
CA GLY A 20 4.54 2.91 5.66
C GLY A 20 5.25 4.24 5.90
N ILE A 21 6.58 4.23 6.00
CA ILE A 21 7.39 5.45 6.17
C ILE A 21 7.24 6.41 4.98
N ILE A 22 7.29 5.89 3.74
CA ILE A 22 7.12 6.69 2.52
C ILE A 22 5.77 7.39 2.49
N SER A 23 4.71 6.76 3.00
CA SER A 23 3.37 7.37 3.08
C SER A 23 3.35 8.66 3.92
N PHE A 24 4.22 8.78 4.93
CA PHE A 24 4.35 9.99 5.74
C PHE A 24 5.31 11.02 5.13
N LEU A 25 6.45 10.58 4.60
CA LEU A 25 7.48 11.47 4.07
C LEU A 25 7.15 12.01 2.67
N SER A 26 6.47 11.20 1.84
CA SER A 26 6.16 11.51 0.45
C SER A 26 4.80 10.91 0.05
N PRO A 27 3.69 11.42 0.62
CA PRO A 27 2.36 10.88 0.34
C PRO A 27 2.01 10.93 -1.16
N THR A 28 2.47 11.94 -1.89
CA THR A 28 2.27 12.04 -3.35
C THR A 28 2.91 10.89 -4.12
N THR A 29 4.09 10.46 -3.68
CA THR A 29 4.79 9.29 -4.24
C THR A 29 4.02 8.02 -3.91
N GLU A 30 3.48 7.91 -2.69
CA GLU A 30 2.69 6.76 -2.29
C GLU A 30 1.45 6.55 -3.16
N TYR A 31 0.70 7.61 -3.50
CA TYR A 31 -0.42 7.50 -4.46
C TYR A 31 0.02 6.89 -5.79
N LYS A 32 1.16 7.34 -6.32
CA LYS A 32 1.71 6.83 -7.59
C LYS A 32 2.17 5.38 -7.45
N ILE A 33 2.85 5.03 -6.37
CA ILE A 33 3.33 3.66 -6.11
C ILE A 33 2.13 2.73 -6.00
N PHE A 34 1.16 3.07 -5.15
CA PHE A 34 -0.04 2.28 -4.90
C PHE A 34 -0.93 2.13 -6.14
N GLY A 35 -1.02 3.17 -6.98
CA GLY A 35 -1.81 3.15 -8.22
C GLY A 35 -3.13 3.92 -8.13
N PHE A 36 -3.17 4.99 -7.33
CA PHE A 36 -4.31 5.92 -7.31
C PHE A 36 -3.94 7.30 -7.85
N PRO A 37 -4.88 7.98 -8.51
CA PRO A 37 -4.72 9.39 -8.84
C PRO A 37 -4.72 10.23 -7.54
N LEU A 38 -4.02 11.36 -7.56
CA LEU A 38 -4.12 12.33 -6.48
C LEU A 38 -5.56 12.88 -6.42
N PRO A 39 -6.19 12.93 -5.23
CA PRO A 39 -7.48 13.57 -5.07
C PRO A 39 -7.40 15.04 -5.49
N THR A 40 -8.39 15.51 -6.24
CA THR A 40 -8.53 16.91 -6.65
C THR A 40 -9.83 17.47 -6.11
N THR A 41 -9.77 18.58 -5.37
CA THR A 41 -10.97 19.24 -4.84
C THR A 41 -11.50 20.23 -5.89
N PRO A 42 -12.80 20.19 -6.24
CA PRO A 42 -13.40 21.25 -7.05
C PRO A 42 -13.33 22.58 -6.31
N VAL A 43 -12.76 23.61 -6.93
CA VAL A 43 -12.80 24.97 -6.37
C VAL A 43 -14.25 25.45 -6.42
N ALA A 44 -14.83 25.79 -5.26
CA ALA A 44 -16.17 26.35 -5.20
C ALA A 44 -16.22 27.64 -6.06
N PRO A 45 -17.26 27.85 -6.89
CA PRO A 45 -17.34 29.03 -7.73
C PRO A 45 -17.42 30.28 -6.84
N SER A 46 -16.36 31.10 -6.87
CA SER A 46 -16.37 32.39 -6.20
C SER A 46 -17.21 33.37 -7.03
N PRO A 47 -18.19 34.08 -6.45
CA PRO A 47 -19.11 34.95 -7.20
C PRO A 47 -18.44 36.18 -7.82
N SER A 48 -17.15 36.41 -7.59
CA SER A 48 -16.38 37.55 -8.08
C SER A 48 -15.33 37.23 -9.15
N ALA A 49 -15.21 35.97 -9.60
CA ALA A 49 -14.22 35.58 -10.61
C ALA A 49 -14.87 35.46 -12.00
N SER A 50 -14.58 36.43 -12.86
CA SER A 50 -14.83 36.38 -14.30
C SER A 50 -14.16 35.15 -14.94
N SER A 51 -14.98 34.19 -15.39
CA SER A 51 -14.76 33.19 -16.45
C SER A 51 -13.37 32.56 -16.65
N ALA A 52 -12.54 32.46 -15.62
CA ALA A 52 -11.29 31.71 -15.63
C ALA A 52 -11.45 30.53 -14.66
N SER A 53 -11.72 29.35 -15.22
CA SER A 53 -11.71 28.10 -14.46
C SER A 53 -10.35 27.93 -13.79
N THR A 54 -10.30 28.16 -12.47
CA THR A 54 -9.08 27.88 -11.71
C THR A 54 -8.84 26.37 -11.77
N PRO A 55 -7.65 25.90 -12.22
CA PRO A 55 -7.39 24.47 -12.31
C PRO A 55 -7.48 23.85 -10.91
N PRO A 56 -8.05 22.64 -10.79
CA PRO A 56 -8.22 22.00 -9.50
C PRO A 56 -6.87 21.68 -8.85
N THR A 57 -6.73 22.01 -7.57
CA THR A 57 -5.49 21.79 -6.81
C THR A 57 -5.44 20.35 -6.29
N PRO A 58 -4.34 19.62 -6.47
CA PRO A 58 -4.14 18.31 -5.84
C PRO A 58 -4.16 18.44 -4.31
N GLN A 59 -4.95 17.61 -3.64
CA GLN A 59 -5.05 17.56 -2.18
C GLN A 59 -4.75 16.14 -1.68
N ILE A 60 -3.87 16.04 -0.68
CA ILE A 60 -3.54 14.76 -0.06
C ILE A 60 -4.68 14.34 0.86
N SER A 61 -5.34 13.21 0.56
CA SER A 61 -6.33 12.66 1.47
C SER A 61 -5.64 12.05 2.69
N PRO A 62 -6.12 12.32 3.92
CA PRO A 62 -5.59 11.72 5.16
C PRO A 62 -5.58 10.19 5.15
N TYR A 63 -6.39 9.57 4.29
CA TYR A 63 -6.41 8.13 4.07
C TYR A 63 -5.02 7.56 3.73
N VAL A 64 -4.16 8.31 3.03
CA VAL A 64 -2.80 7.83 2.69
C VAL A 64 -1.96 7.57 3.95
N TYR A 65 -2.12 8.37 5.01
CA TYR A 65 -1.41 8.18 6.27
C TYR A 65 -2.00 7.03 7.08
N ALA A 66 -3.33 6.84 7.03
CA ALA A 66 -4.00 5.70 7.66
C ALA A 66 -3.56 4.36 7.01
N LYS A 67 -3.44 4.34 5.68
CA LYS A 67 -2.82 3.22 4.95
C LYS A 67 -1.35 3.08 5.32
N GLY A 68 -0.61 4.19 5.39
CA GLY A 68 0.80 4.18 5.79
C GLY A 68 1.05 3.53 7.14
N ILE A 69 0.25 3.87 8.17
CA ILE A 69 0.40 3.23 9.48
C ILE A 69 0.03 1.74 9.44
N ARG A 70 -0.96 1.34 8.64
CA ARG A 70 -1.30 -0.08 8.42
C ARG A 70 -0.12 -0.85 7.85
N ASP A 71 0.53 -0.32 6.83
CA ASP A 71 1.65 -0.99 6.19
C ASP A 71 2.88 -1.01 7.13
N LEU A 72 3.12 0.08 7.87
CA LEU A 72 4.17 0.08 8.90
C LEU A 72 3.93 -0.99 9.97
N THR A 73 2.68 -1.15 10.44
CA THR A 73 2.38 -2.20 11.43
C THR A 73 2.54 -3.59 10.86
N TYR A 74 2.22 -3.83 9.59
CA TYR A 74 2.50 -5.11 8.94
C TYR A 74 3.99 -5.44 8.96
N GLY A 75 4.84 -4.48 8.60
CA GLY A 75 6.29 -4.65 8.61
C GLY A 75 6.84 -4.97 10.01
N LEU A 76 6.41 -4.20 11.01
CA LEU A 76 6.82 -4.40 12.41
C LEU A 76 6.33 -5.74 12.96
N THR A 77 5.11 -6.17 12.65
CA THR A 77 4.59 -7.47 13.06
C THR A 77 5.45 -8.61 12.52
N VAL A 78 5.83 -8.56 11.24
CA VAL A 78 6.71 -9.58 10.65
C VAL A 78 8.08 -9.61 11.34
N PHE A 79 8.69 -8.45 11.59
CA PHE A 79 9.97 -8.41 12.33
C PHE A 79 9.84 -8.98 13.74
N ILE A 80 8.79 -8.63 14.48
CA ILE A 80 8.59 -9.12 15.84
C ILE A 80 8.41 -10.64 15.85
N PHE A 81 7.57 -11.19 14.97
CA PHE A 81 7.40 -12.65 14.88
C PHE A 81 8.68 -13.36 14.45
N GLN A 82 9.46 -12.78 13.54
CA GLN A 82 10.76 -13.34 13.14
C GLN A 82 11.75 -13.34 14.29
N LEU A 83 11.83 -12.25 15.07
CA LEU A 83 12.69 -12.17 16.26
C LEU A 83 12.26 -13.15 17.36
N GLN A 84 10.98 -13.50 17.43
CA GLN A 84 10.44 -14.49 18.35
C GLN A 84 10.55 -15.94 17.84
N GLY A 85 11.02 -16.15 16.60
CA GLY A 85 11.07 -17.47 15.96
C GLY A 85 9.68 -18.07 15.66
N GLN A 86 8.65 -17.23 15.53
CA GLN A 86 7.25 -17.64 15.34
C GLN A 86 6.90 -17.82 13.85
N GLU A 87 7.59 -18.74 13.18
CA GLU A 87 7.40 -19.01 11.75
C GLU A 87 5.94 -19.31 11.34
N PRO A 88 5.15 -20.09 12.13
CA PRO A 88 3.74 -20.31 11.81
C PRO A 88 2.90 -19.03 11.86
N ALA A 89 3.25 -18.09 12.75
CA ALA A 89 2.57 -16.80 12.86
C ALA A 89 2.91 -15.90 11.67
N ILE A 90 4.17 -15.89 11.21
CA ILE A 90 4.58 -15.17 9.98
C ILE A 90 3.81 -15.70 8.78
N THR A 91 3.72 -17.03 8.65
CA THR A 91 2.97 -17.68 7.57
C THR A 91 1.50 -17.26 7.58
N THR A 92 0.83 -17.42 8.72
CA THR A 92 -0.58 -17.05 8.89
C THR A 92 -0.81 -15.57 8.59
N PHE A 93 0.05 -14.70 9.13
CA PHE A 93 -0.04 -13.27 8.93
C PHE A 93 0.18 -12.89 7.46
N THR A 94 1.15 -13.51 6.79
CA THR A 94 1.40 -13.29 5.35
C THR A 94 0.19 -13.66 4.51
N CYS A 95 -0.51 -14.77 4.83
CA CYS A 95 -1.77 -15.12 4.16
C CYS A 95 -2.85 -14.05 4.33
N ILE A 96 -2.99 -13.47 5.53
CA ILE A 96 -3.94 -12.39 5.81
C ILE A 96 -3.56 -11.12 5.02
N VAL A 97 -2.27 -10.77 4.99
CA VAL A 97 -1.77 -9.62 4.24
C VAL A 97 -1.93 -9.83 2.73
N CYS A 98 -1.80 -11.06 2.23
CA CYS A 98 -2.09 -11.41 0.83
C CYS A 98 -3.55 -11.14 0.47
N LEU A 99 -4.50 -11.38 1.38
CA LEU A 99 -5.91 -11.02 1.17
C LEU A 99 -6.07 -9.50 1.05
N ALA A 100 -5.40 -8.72 1.91
CA ALA A 100 -5.40 -7.26 1.79
C ALA A 100 -4.82 -6.80 0.45
N GLY A 101 -3.67 -7.35 0.04
CA GLY A 101 -3.06 -7.05 -1.26
C GLY A 101 -3.95 -7.43 -2.46
N PHE A 102 -4.70 -8.53 -2.36
CA PHE A 102 -5.64 -8.92 -3.40
C PHE A 102 -6.75 -7.88 -3.58
N VAL A 103 -7.33 -7.43 -2.45
CA VAL A 103 -8.36 -6.39 -2.43
C VAL A 103 -7.79 -5.04 -2.89
N ASP A 104 -6.56 -4.69 -2.48
CA ASP A 104 -5.86 -3.48 -2.95
C ASP A 104 -5.75 -3.49 -4.49
N GLY A 105 -5.41 -4.64 -5.10
CA GLY A 105 -5.42 -4.81 -6.56
C GLY A 105 -6.80 -4.61 -7.19
N VAL A 106 -7.88 -5.12 -6.57
CA VAL A 106 -9.26 -4.89 -7.03
C VAL A 106 -9.62 -3.40 -6.98
N LEU A 107 -9.24 -2.70 -5.90
CA LEU A 107 -9.52 -1.28 -5.75
C LEU A 107 -8.75 -0.44 -6.79
N VAL A 108 -7.48 -0.75 -7.04
CA VAL A 108 -6.67 -0.09 -8.08
C VAL A 108 -7.24 -0.34 -9.46
N TRP A 109 -7.65 -1.58 -9.75
CA TRP A 109 -8.29 -1.90 -11.02
C TRP A 109 -9.60 -1.12 -11.22
N ARG A 110 -10.39 -0.93 -10.16
CA ARG A 110 -11.70 -0.27 -10.26
C ARG A 110 -11.64 1.26 -10.19
N PHE A 111 -10.70 1.82 -9.44
CA PHE A 111 -10.65 3.24 -9.08
C PHE A 111 -9.30 3.92 -9.39
N GLY A 112 -8.32 3.22 -9.97
CA GLY A 112 -6.99 3.75 -10.29
C GLY A 112 -6.94 4.75 -11.43
N GLY A 113 -8.04 4.93 -12.19
CA GLY A 113 -8.08 5.83 -13.34
C GLY A 113 -6.99 5.50 -14.36
N GLY A 114 -6.06 6.41 -14.62
CA GLY A 114 -4.91 6.15 -15.51
C GLY A 114 -3.92 5.09 -15.00
N TRP A 115 -4.05 4.65 -13.74
CA TRP A 115 -3.12 3.73 -13.08
C TRP A 115 -3.67 2.31 -12.88
N GLN A 116 -4.81 1.95 -13.49
CA GLN A 116 -5.46 0.64 -13.32
C GLN A 116 -4.53 -0.54 -13.63
N GLY A 117 -3.56 -0.39 -14.53
CA GLY A 117 -2.57 -1.42 -14.85
C GLY A 117 -1.74 -1.87 -13.65
N LYS A 118 -1.59 -1.02 -12.62
CA LYS A 118 -0.88 -1.36 -11.38
C LYS A 118 -1.59 -2.42 -10.53
N ALA A 119 -2.85 -2.73 -10.83
CA ALA A 119 -3.52 -3.88 -10.21
C ALA A 119 -2.73 -5.19 -10.41
N MET A 120 -2.02 -5.32 -11.55
CA MET A 120 -1.16 -6.47 -11.81
C MET A 120 0.05 -6.54 -10.88
N ASP A 121 0.60 -5.39 -10.46
CA ASP A 121 1.70 -5.35 -9.49
C ASP A 121 1.23 -5.93 -8.14
N HIS A 122 0.01 -5.56 -7.71
CA HIS A 122 -0.59 -6.07 -6.47
C HIS A 122 -0.85 -7.58 -6.55
N TRP A 123 -1.52 -8.06 -7.60
CA TRP A 123 -1.81 -9.48 -7.73
C TRP A 123 -0.56 -10.33 -7.97
N GLY A 124 0.42 -9.79 -8.69
CA GLY A 124 1.74 -10.41 -8.84
C GLY A 124 2.44 -10.57 -7.50
N ALA A 125 2.49 -9.51 -6.68
CA ALA A 125 3.06 -9.56 -5.35
C ALA A 125 2.33 -10.58 -4.45
N VAL A 126 0.99 -10.60 -4.47
CA VAL A 126 0.17 -11.59 -3.75
C VAL A 126 0.49 -13.01 -4.19
N THR A 127 0.65 -13.25 -5.49
CA THR A 127 0.95 -14.58 -6.02
C THR A 127 2.32 -15.06 -5.53
N VAL A 128 3.34 -14.19 -5.61
CA VAL A 128 4.70 -14.51 -5.15
C VAL A 128 4.74 -14.75 -3.64
N LEU A 129 4.15 -13.86 -2.85
CA LEU A 129 4.13 -13.96 -1.39
C LEU A 129 3.28 -15.14 -0.90
N GLY A 130 2.10 -15.34 -1.49
CA GLY A 130 1.22 -16.46 -1.17
C GLY A 130 1.86 -17.81 -1.49
N SER A 131 2.57 -17.90 -2.62
CA SER A 131 3.31 -19.13 -2.99
C SER A 131 4.50 -19.43 -2.08
N TRP A 132 5.09 -18.41 -1.46
CA TRP A 132 6.15 -18.61 -0.46
C TRP A 132 5.58 -19.01 0.91
N ALA A 133 4.43 -18.46 1.29
CA ALA A 133 3.81 -18.72 2.57
C ALA A 133 3.13 -20.11 2.67
N MET A 134 2.79 -20.73 1.54
CA MET A 134 2.14 -22.07 1.48
C MET A 134 3.15 -23.17 1.17
#